data_AF-A0A4Q3VUY3-F1
#
_entry.id   AF-A0A4Q3VUY3-F1
#
_cell.length_a   1.000
_cell.length_b   1.000
_cell.length_c   1.000
_cell.angle_alpha   90.00
_cell.angle_beta   90.00
_cell.angle_gamma   90.00
#
_symmetry.space_group_name_H-M   'P 1'
#
loop_
_entity.id
_entity.type
_entity.pdbx_description
1 polymer ?
#
loop_
_entity_poly.entity_id
_entity_poly.type
_entity_poly.pdbx_seq_one_letter_code
_entity_poly.pdbx_strand_id
1 'polypeptide(L)' 'MAQVLVRQLDDDVVARLKERAKSNGRSLEAEIRTILREATADPIEELQRIRESLLNRRFSDSSDIIRKR' A
#
# COMPACT_ATOMS: atom_id res chain seq x y z
N MET A 1 -6.28 -19.24 -0.58
CA MET A 1 -5.06 -18.52 -0.16
C MET A 1 -3.94 -18.97 -1.07
N ALA A 2 -3.14 -18.04 -1.59
CA ALA A 2 -1.98 -18.38 -2.41
C ALA A 2 -0.71 -18.28 -1.55
N GLN A 3 0.24 -19.18 -1.76
CA GLN A 3 1.54 -19.19 -1.10
C GLN A 3 2.63 -19.19 -2.15
N VAL A 4 3.69 -18.40 -1.92
CA VAL A 4 4.87 -18.34 -2.77
C VAL A 4 6.08 -18.70 -1.93
N LEU A 5 6.87 -19.67 -2.40
CA LEU A 5 8.15 -20.03 -1.80
C LEU A 5 9.28 -19.45 -2.66
N VAL A 6 10.03 -18.51 -2.10
CA VAL A 6 11.24 -17.96 -2.72
C VAL A 6 12.43 -18.73 -2.16
N ARG A 7 13.11 -19.50 -3.02
CA ARG A 7 14.30 -20.30 -2.65
C ARG A 7 15.57 -19.52 -2.99
N GLN A 8 16.66 -19.85 -2.29
CA GLN A 8 17.99 -19.26 -2.53
C GLN A 8 17.98 -17.73 -2.48
N LEU A 9 17.28 -17.16 -1.48
CA LEU A 9 17.32 -15.73 -1.23
C LEU A 9 18.58 -15.41 -0.43
N ASP A 10 19.35 -14.43 -0.88
CA ASP A 10 20.57 -14.01 -0.19
C ASP A 10 20.30 -13.57 1.24
N ASP A 11 21.16 -13.98 2.18
CA ASP A 11 21.01 -13.67 3.60
C ASP A 11 21.01 -12.16 3.88
N ASP A 12 21.78 -11.39 3.09
CA ASP A 12 21.82 -9.93 3.17
C ASP A 12 20.47 -9.29 2.81
N VAL A 13 19.76 -9.87 1.84
CA VAL A 13 18.41 -9.41 1.44
C VAL A 13 17.43 -9.70 2.58
N VAL A 14 17.51 -10.88 3.19
CA VAL A 14 16.67 -11.23 4.34
C VAL A 14 16.94 -10.30 5.52
N ALA A 15 18.20 -9.96 5.80
CA ALA A 15 18.57 -9.04 6.87
C ALA A 15 17.96 -7.65 6.67
N ARG A 16 18.09 -7.09 5.47
CA ARG A 16 17.49 -5.79 5.11
C ARG A 16 15.97 -5.79 5.21
N LEU A 17 15.31 -6.87 4.78
CA LEU A 17 13.85 -6.99 4.90
C LEU A 17 13.40 -7.06 6.36
N LYS A 18 14.16 -7.73 7.23
CA LYS A 18 13.87 -7.78 8.68
C LYS A 18 14.02 -6.40 9.33
N GLU A 19 15.07 -5.66 8.99
CA GLU A 19 15.25 -4.28 9.49
C GLU A 19 14.11 -3.38 9.03
N ARG A 20 13.75 -3.44 7.75
CA ARG A 20 12.64 -2.66 7.18
C ARG A 20 11.30 -2.99 7.86
N ALA A 21 11.02 -4.29 8.05
CA ALA A 21 9.82 -4.72 8.77
C ALA A 21 9.76 -4.19 10.21
N LYS A 22 10.91 -4.21 10.92
CA LYS A 22 11.03 -3.66 12.27
C LYS A 22 10.78 -2.15 12.30
N SER A 23 11.36 -1.40 11.37
CA SER A 23 11.14 0.05 11.24
C SER A 23 9.68 0.39 10.95
N ASN A 24 9.00 -0.43 10.16
CA ASN A 24 7.58 -0.24 9.84
C ASN A 24 6.61 -0.80 10.91
N GLY A 25 7.14 -1.42 11.99
CA GLY A 25 6.32 -2.01 13.05
C GLY A 25 5.47 -3.19 12.59
N ARG A 26 5.91 -3.95 11.57
CA ARG A 26 5.18 -5.06 10.96
C ARG A 26 6.01 -6.35 11.00
N SER A 27 5.34 -7.49 10.84
CA SER A 27 6.05 -8.77 10.65
C SER A 27 6.75 -8.82 9.30
N LEU A 28 7.79 -9.64 9.18
CA LEU A 28 8.51 -9.84 7.91
C LEU A 28 7.56 -10.27 6.78
N GLU A 29 6.63 -11.19 7.06
CA GLU A 29 5.64 -11.63 6.07
C GLU A 29 4.73 -10.47 5.63
N ALA A 30 4.27 -9.64 6.57
CA ALA A 30 3.43 -8.50 6.26
C ALA A 30 4.17 -7.45 5.42
N GLU A 31 5.46 -7.23 5.70
CA GLU A 31 6.32 -6.36 4.90
C GLU A 31 6.50 -6.90 3.48
N ILE A 32 6.86 -8.18 3.33
CA ILE A 32 7.01 -8.82 2.01
C ILE A 32 5.70 -8.76 1.22
N ARG A 33 4.56 -9.03 1.87
CA ARG A 33 3.25 -8.92 1.23
C ARG A 33 2.94 -7.50 0.77
N THR A 34 3.36 -6.50 1.53
CA THR A 34 3.20 -5.09 1.17
C THR A 34 4.05 -4.76 -0.05
N ILE A 35 5.34 -5.14 -0.03
CA ILE A 35 6.26 -4.93 -1.14
C ILE A 35 5.75 -5.59 -2.42
N LEU A 36 5.30 -6.85 -2.36
CA LEU A 36 4.77 -7.55 -3.52
C LEU A 36 3.51 -6.87 -4.05
N ARG A 37 2.61 -6.42 -3.16
CA ARG A 37 1.40 -5.68 -3.56
C ARG A 37 1.76 -4.38 -4.29
N GLU A 38 2.67 -3.59 -3.71
CA GLU A 38 3.13 -2.33 -4.30
C GLU A 38 3.84 -2.56 -5.64
N ALA A 39 4.67 -3.59 -5.75
CA ALA A 39 5.38 -3.95 -6.99
C ALA A 39 4.43 -4.40 -8.10
N THR A 40 3.26 -4.96 -7.76
CA THR A 40 2.23 -5.38 -8.72
C THR A 40 1.13 -4.34 -8.92
N ALA A 41 1.14 -3.22 -8.18
CA ALA A 41 0.11 -2.21 -8.30
C ALA A 41 0.26 -1.51 -9.66
N ASP A 42 -0.71 -1.68 -10.55
CA ASP A 42 -0.80 -0.88 -11.76
C ASP A 42 -1.25 0.54 -11.35
N PRO A 43 -0.45 1.59 -11.63
CA PRO A 43 -0.84 2.96 -11.31
C PRO A 43 -2.22 3.32 -11.86
N ILE A 44 -2.61 2.74 -13.00
CA ILE A 44 -3.90 2.98 -13.65
C ILE A 44 -5.05 2.34 -12.85
N GLU A 45 -4.88 1.12 -12.34
CA GLU A 45 -5.88 0.47 -11.49
C GLU A 45 -6.05 1.18 -10.15
N GLU A 46 -4.96 1.63 -9.53
CA GLU A 46 -5.01 2.36 -8.27
C GLU A 46 -5.74 3.70 -8.45
N LEU A 47 -5.46 4.42 -9.53
CA LEU A 47 -6.19 5.63 -9.94
C LEU A 47 -7.68 5.37 -10.19
N GLN A 48 -8.03 4.26 -10.84
CA GLN A 48 -9.41 3.87 -11.06
C GLN A 48 -10.14 3.57 -9.74
N ARG A 49 -9.53 2.81 -8.82
CA ARG A 49 -10.09 2.55 -7.49
C ARG A 49 -10.30 3.83 -6.68
N ILE A 50 -9.32 4.74 -6.70
CA ILE A 50 -9.47 6.04 -6.03
C ILE A 50 -10.63 6.81 -6.68
N ARG A 51 -10.67 6.93 -8.01
CA ARG A 51 -11.75 7.62 -8.73
C ARG A 51 -13.13 7.06 -8.41
N GLU A 52 -13.30 5.74 -8.41
CA GLU A 52 -14.55 5.07 -8.04
C GLU A 52 -14.95 5.36 -6.59
N SER A 53 -13.99 5.34 -5.66
CA SER A 53 -14.24 5.64 -4.25
C SER A 53 -14.64 7.10 -4.01
N LEU A 54 -14.17 8.03 -4.85
CA LEU A 54 -14.53 9.44 -4.80
C LEU A 54 -15.92 9.66 -5.43
N LEU A 55 -16.23 9.01 -6.55
CA LEU A 55 -17.54 9.13 -7.22
C LEU A 55 -18.70 8.65 -6.33
N ASN A 56 -18.46 7.62 -5.50
CA ASN A 56 -19.46 7.11 -4.57
C ASN A 56 -19.54 7.85 -3.23
N ARG A 57 -18.74 8.92 -3.03
CA ARG A 57 -18.80 9.76 -1.83
C ARG A 57 -19.61 11.03 -2.09
N ARG A 58 -20.58 11.31 -1.20
CA ARG A 58 -21.17 12.65 -1.07
C ARG A 58 -20.15 13.55 -0.38
N PHE A 59 -19.41 14.33 -1.14
CA PHE A 59 -18.65 15.45 -0.59
C PHE A 59 -19.62 16.55 -0.17
N SER A 60 -19.49 17.06 1.06
CA SER A 60 -20.09 18.34 1.44
C SER A 60 -19.33 19.43 0.70
N ASP A 61 -20.06 20.35 0.04
CA ASP A 61 -19.45 21.46 -0.69
C ASP A 61 -18.63 22.32 0.27
N SER A 62 -17.31 22.16 0.19
CA SER A 62 -16.37 22.83 1.10
C SER A 62 -16.30 24.33 0.84
N SER A 63 -16.91 24.80 -0.27
CA SER A 63 -17.06 26.21 -0.60
C SER A 63 -17.88 26.97 0.45
N ASP A 64 -18.79 26.30 1.17
CA ASP A 64 -19.58 26.92 2.25
C ASP A 64 -18.73 27.26 3.49
N ILE A 65 -17.61 26.56 3.69
CA ILE A 65 -16.69 26.81 4.80
C ILE A 65 -15.78 28.01 4.49
N ILE A 66 -15.39 28.17 3.22
CA ILE A 66 -14.50 29.26 2.77
C ILE A 66 -15.28 30.57 2.61
N ARG A 67 -16.55 30.51 2.18
CA ARG A 67 -17.39 31.71 1.93
C ARG A 67 -17.86 32.42 3.20
N LYS A 68 -17.69 31.83 4.39
CA LYS A 68 -18.08 32.39 5.70
C LYS A 68 -17.01 33.21 6.42
N ARG A 69 -15.90 33.58 5.76
CA ARG A 69 -14.80 34.34 6.37
C ARG A 69 -14.65 35.73 5.79
#